data_AF-A0A3B9ZKI7-F1
#
_entry.id   AF-A0A3B9ZKI7-F1
#
_cell.length_a   1.000
_cell.length_b   1.000
_cell.length_c   1.000
_cell.angle_alpha   90.00
_cell.angle_beta   90.00
_cell.angle_gamma   90.00
#
_symmetry.space_group_name_H-M   'P 1'
#
loop_
_entity.id
_entity.type
_entity.pdbx_description
1 polymer ?
#
loop_
_entity_poly.entity_id
_entity_poly.type
_entity_poly.pdbx_seq_one_letter_code
_entity_poly.pdbx_strand_id
1 'polypeptide(L)'
;LELTDDLDNPSKVYFKVDRDDLYKFQVANADFDGFVKLLLRSYTGLFTNYVQIDEKLLAKRANVSPDLVYEFLCRLRTHHIIDFIPQKKTPFIIFSKERIDMERIKISKENYDDRKRDYLNRIEAMIHYASSGHKCRSQLLLEYFGETESVRCGKCDVCLHMNELNI
;
A
#
# COMPACT_ATOMS: atom_id res chain seq x y z
N LEU A 1 -12.62 -7.40 4.16
CA LEU A 1 -11.33 -6.78 3.82
C LEU A 1 -10.50 -6.96 5.07
N GLU A 2 -9.51 -7.84 5.04
CA GLU A 2 -8.68 -8.07 6.21
C GLU A 2 -7.34 -7.40 5.96
N LEU A 3 -6.96 -6.52 6.88
CA LEU A 3 -5.61 -5.99 6.97
C LEU A 3 -4.85 -6.97 7.85
N THR A 4 -3.93 -7.70 7.26
CA THR A 4 -3.05 -8.59 8.03
C THR A 4 -1.81 -7.80 8.41
N ASP A 5 -1.56 -7.67 9.72
CA ASP A 5 -0.30 -7.12 10.22
C ASP A 5 0.86 -8.08 9.87
N ASP A 6 1.89 -7.52 9.23
CA ASP A 6 3.22 -8.09 8.95
C ASP A 6 3.28 -9.64 8.91
N LEU A 7 2.73 -10.22 7.83
CA LEU A 7 3.11 -11.58 7.45
C LEU A 7 4.56 -11.53 6.95
N ASP A 8 5.47 -11.95 7.84
CA ASP A 8 6.90 -11.98 7.64
C ASP A 8 7.22 -12.89 6.43
N ASN A 9 7.35 -12.31 5.23
CA ASN A 9 7.64 -13.07 4.03
C ASN A 9 9.15 -13.32 3.97
N PRO A 10 9.63 -14.55 4.21
CA PRO A 10 11.06 -14.81 4.31
C PRO A 10 11.75 -14.52 2.98
N SER A 11 12.97 -14.03 3.06
CA SER A 11 13.83 -13.79 1.90
C SER A 11 13.98 -15.07 1.06
N LYS A 12 14.01 -14.94 -0.27
CA LYS A 12 14.15 -16.09 -1.19
C LYS A 12 15.37 -15.93 -2.07
N VAL A 13 16.07 -17.04 -2.31
CA VAL A 13 17.24 -17.10 -3.20
C VAL A 13 17.07 -18.23 -4.20
N TYR A 14 17.49 -17.96 -5.44
CA TYR A 14 17.61 -18.92 -6.52
C TYR A 14 18.93 -18.69 -7.26
N PHE A 15 19.70 -19.73 -7.57
CA PHE A 15 20.89 -19.59 -8.41
C PHE A 15 20.49 -19.57 -9.88
N LYS A 16 20.88 -18.51 -10.56
CA LYS A 16 20.63 -18.33 -11.98
C LYS A 16 21.70 -18.98 -12.85
N VAL A 17 22.88 -19.23 -12.28
CA VAL A 17 24.05 -19.78 -12.97
C VAL A 17 24.24 -21.26 -12.68
N ASP A 18 24.87 -21.96 -13.62
CA ASP A 18 25.28 -23.35 -13.45
C ASP A 18 26.52 -23.47 -12.54
N ARG A 19 26.83 -24.71 -12.13
CA ARG A 19 27.93 -24.99 -11.20
C ARG A 19 29.30 -24.55 -11.72
N ASP A 20 29.54 -24.68 -13.03
CA ASP A 20 30.82 -24.32 -13.64
C ASP A 20 31.05 -22.81 -13.64
N ASP A 21 30.00 -22.03 -13.93
CA ASP A 21 30.08 -20.57 -13.92
C ASP A 21 30.15 -20.03 -12.49
N LEU A 22 29.46 -20.68 -11.54
CA LEU A 22 29.63 -20.38 -10.13
C LEU A 22 31.08 -20.60 -9.68
N TYR A 23 31.71 -21.69 -10.12
CA TYR A 23 33.11 -21.98 -9.80
C TYR A 23 34.06 -20.92 -10.35
N LYS A 24 33.88 -20.51 -11.62
CA LYS A 24 34.66 -19.41 -12.22
C LYS A 24 34.50 -18.10 -11.43
N PHE A 25 33.27 -17.80 -10.99
CA PHE A 25 33.00 -16.63 -10.15
C PHE A 25 33.70 -16.72 -8.79
N GLN A 26 33.69 -17.88 -8.13
CA GLN A 26 34.38 -18.11 -6.87
C GLN A 26 35.90 -17.93 -6.99
N VAL A 27 36.50 -18.39 -8.08
CA VAL A 27 37.93 -18.20 -8.36
C VAL A 27 38.26 -16.72 -8.60
N ALA A 28 37.41 -16.01 -9.35
CA ALA A 28 37.60 -14.59 -9.64
C ALA A 28 37.34 -13.68 -8.43
N ASN A 29 36.51 -14.11 -7.47
CA ASN A 29 36.10 -13.33 -6.32
C ASN A 29 36.19 -14.15 -5.03
N ALA A 30 37.42 -14.33 -4.54
CA ALA A 30 37.72 -15.16 -3.35
C ALA A 30 36.92 -14.75 -2.10
N ASP A 31 36.60 -13.46 -1.95
CA ASP A 31 35.82 -12.94 -0.82
C ASP A 31 34.41 -13.55 -0.73
N PHE A 32 33.82 -13.96 -1.86
CA PHE A 32 32.47 -14.55 -1.90
C PHE A 32 32.48 -16.07 -1.73
N ASP A 33 33.62 -16.73 -1.95
CA ASP A 33 33.70 -18.20 -1.94
C ASP A 33 33.23 -18.78 -0.59
N GLY A 34 33.65 -18.16 0.51
CA GLY A 34 33.24 -18.56 1.85
C GLY A 34 31.72 -18.47 2.06
N PHE A 35 31.11 -17.37 1.59
CA PHE A 35 29.68 -17.14 1.73
C PHE A 35 28.85 -18.06 0.82
N VAL A 36 29.26 -18.25 -0.44
CA VAL A 36 28.59 -19.16 -1.39
C VAL A 36 28.61 -20.59 -0.84
N LYS A 37 29.75 -21.07 -0.33
CA LYS A 37 29.85 -22.40 0.30
C LYS A 37 28.98 -22.52 1.55
N LEU A 38 28.91 -21.48 2.37
CA LEU A 38 28.01 -21.45 3.53
C LEU A 38 26.55 -21.59 3.11
N LEU A 39 26.15 -20.87 2.06
CA LEU A 39 24.79 -20.86 1.55
C LEU A 39 24.40 -22.21 0.94
N LEU A 40 25.29 -22.82 0.15
CA LEU A 40 25.13 -24.20 -0.38
C LEU A 40 25.11 -25.28 0.70
N ARG A 41 25.82 -25.09 1.83
CA ARG A 41 25.79 -26.02 2.96
C ARG A 41 24.55 -25.84 3.83
N SER A 42 23.99 -24.63 3.86
CA SER A 42 22.86 -24.29 4.72
C SER A 42 21.51 -24.62 4.08
N TYR A 43 21.43 -24.52 2.75
CA TYR A 43 20.19 -24.69 2.00
C TYR A 43 20.42 -25.61 0.79
N THR A 44 19.46 -26.50 0.55
CA THR A 44 19.47 -27.44 -0.59
C THR A 44 18.47 -26.99 -1.65
N GLY A 45 18.64 -27.44 -2.90
CA GLY A 45 17.69 -27.12 -3.99
C GLY A 45 17.79 -25.70 -4.55
N LEU A 46 18.87 -24.98 -4.23
CA LEU A 46 19.09 -23.60 -4.65
C LEU A 46 19.20 -23.39 -6.17
N PHE A 47 19.53 -24.43 -6.94
CA PHE A 47 19.62 -24.39 -8.41
C PHE A 47 18.32 -24.83 -9.10
N THR A 48 17.38 -25.44 -8.36
CA THR A 48 16.15 -25.99 -8.93
C THR A 48 14.95 -25.08 -8.69
N ASN A 49 14.82 -24.49 -7.50
CA ASN A 49 13.69 -23.63 -7.14
C ASN A 49 14.12 -22.48 -6.23
N TYR A 50 13.24 -21.49 -6.03
CA TYR A 50 13.42 -20.48 -4.99
C TYR A 50 13.36 -21.12 -3.61
N VAL A 51 14.42 -20.94 -2.83
CA VAL A 51 14.52 -21.44 -1.46
C VAL A 51 14.36 -20.28 -0.49
N GLN A 52 13.55 -20.48 0.55
CA GLN A 52 13.42 -19.52 1.64
C GLN A 52 14.67 -19.57 2.52
N ILE A 53 15.28 -18.41 2.73
CA ILE A 53 16.48 -18.24 3.54
C ILE A 53 16.20 -17.34 4.75
N ASP A 54 16.92 -17.61 5.83
CA ASP A 54 16.90 -16.80 7.05
C ASP A 54 18.26 -16.10 7.19
N GLU A 55 18.25 -14.79 6.96
CA GLU A 55 19.43 -13.94 7.00
C GLU A 55 20.05 -13.90 8.41
N LYS A 56 19.24 -13.98 9.48
CA LYS A 56 19.73 -13.99 10.86
C LYS A 56 20.44 -15.31 11.19
N LEU A 57 19.93 -16.41 10.66
CA LEU A 57 20.55 -17.73 10.81
C LEU A 57 21.90 -17.79 10.07
N LEU A 58 21.94 -17.29 8.83
CA LEU A 58 23.18 -17.17 8.06
C LEU A 58 24.20 -16.27 8.77
N ALA A 59 23.78 -15.12 9.31
CA ALA A 59 24.63 -14.21 10.07
C ALA A 59 25.27 -14.89 11.29
N LYS A 60 24.47 -15.65 12.07
CA LYS A 60 24.97 -16.44 13.21
C LYS A 60 26.00 -17.50 12.80
N ARG A 61 25.79 -18.19 11.68
CA ARG A 61 26.72 -19.23 11.20
C ARG A 61 28.01 -18.66 10.61
N ALA A 62 27.92 -17.51 9.94
CA ALA A 62 29.07 -16.79 9.41
C ALA A 62 29.82 -15.97 10.48
N ASN A 63 29.23 -15.79 11.67
CA ASN A 63 29.72 -14.90 12.73
C ASN A 63 29.90 -13.44 12.23
N VAL A 64 28.94 -12.96 11.46
CA VAL A 64 28.90 -11.59 10.89
C VAL A 64 27.56 -10.92 11.21
N SER A 65 27.46 -9.61 10.96
CA SER A 65 26.19 -8.89 11.11
C SER A 65 25.16 -9.30 10.04
N PRO A 66 23.85 -9.27 10.35
CA PRO A 66 22.79 -9.49 9.36
C PRO A 66 22.88 -8.53 8.17
N ASP A 67 23.27 -7.29 8.40
CA ASP A 67 23.42 -6.29 7.34
C ASP A 67 24.49 -6.69 6.30
N LEU A 68 25.58 -7.31 6.76
CA LEU A 68 26.64 -7.77 5.87
C LEU A 68 26.17 -8.96 5.01
N VAL A 69 25.35 -9.87 5.59
CA VAL A 69 24.73 -10.96 4.83
C VAL A 69 23.83 -10.41 3.72
N TYR A 70 23.02 -9.41 4.04
CA TYR A 70 22.17 -8.73 3.07
C TYR A 70 23.00 -8.09 1.93
N GLU A 71 24.09 -7.40 2.28
CA GLU A 71 25.00 -6.81 1.31
C GLU A 71 25.63 -7.86 0.37
N PHE A 72 26.09 -8.99 0.92
CA PHE A 72 26.63 -10.09 0.12
C PHE A 72 25.58 -10.65 -0.86
N LEU A 73 24.33 -10.83 -0.42
CA LEU A 73 23.23 -11.29 -1.28
C LEU A 73 22.91 -10.29 -2.39
N CYS A 74 22.87 -8.99 -2.07
CA CYS A 74 22.68 -7.92 -3.06
C CYS A 74 23.83 -7.86 -4.07
N ARG A 75 25.08 -8.04 -3.63
CA ARG A 75 26.24 -8.07 -4.52
C ARG A 75 26.21 -9.29 -5.44
N LEU A 76 25.91 -10.48 -4.92
CA LEU A 76 25.74 -11.69 -5.73
C LEU A 76 24.63 -11.54 -6.78
N ARG A 77 23.53 -10.86 -6.42
CA ARG A 77 22.46 -10.50 -7.36
C ARG A 77 22.95 -9.53 -8.43
N THR A 78 23.72 -8.52 -8.06
CA THR A 78 24.29 -7.55 -9.01
C THR A 78 25.25 -8.22 -10.00
N HIS A 79 26.02 -9.21 -9.53
CA HIS A 79 26.87 -10.07 -10.38
C HIS A 79 26.09 -11.13 -11.18
N HIS A 80 24.76 -11.12 -11.13
CA HIS A 80 23.87 -12.05 -11.85
C HIS A 80 24.08 -13.54 -11.49
N ILE A 81 24.68 -13.82 -10.33
CA ILE A 81 24.93 -15.19 -9.84
C ILE A 81 23.65 -15.78 -9.23
N ILE A 82 22.96 -14.97 -8.44
CA ILE A 82 21.70 -15.35 -7.80
C ILE A 82 20.59 -14.39 -8.18
N ASP A 83 19.36 -14.88 -8.18
CA ASP A 83 18.18 -14.06 -8.01
C ASP A 83 17.80 -14.04 -6.53
N PHE A 84 17.84 -12.83 -5.95
CA PHE A 84 17.58 -12.58 -4.54
C PHE A 84 16.35 -11.69 -4.39
N ILE A 85 15.33 -12.24 -3.75
CA ILE A 85 14.10 -11.55 -3.38
C ILE A 85 14.21 -11.23 -1.88
N PRO A 86 14.47 -9.96 -1.52
CA PRO A 86 14.60 -9.57 -0.13
C PRO A 86 13.25 -9.69 0.59
N GLN A 87 13.31 -9.96 1.89
CA GLN A 87 12.17 -9.90 2.80
C GLN A 87 11.49 -8.53 2.69
N LYS A 88 10.21 -8.54 2.34
CA LYS A 88 9.39 -7.33 2.29
C LYS A 88 8.52 -7.28 3.54
N LYS A 89 8.76 -6.28 4.38
CA LYS A 89 7.84 -5.85 5.46
C LYS A 89 6.83 -4.83 4.95
N THR A 90 6.26 -5.10 3.77
CA THR A 90 5.23 -4.24 3.22
C THR A 90 3.87 -4.89 3.50
N PRO A 91 2.97 -4.21 4.22
CA PRO A 91 1.62 -4.72 4.41
C PRO A 91 0.95 -4.88 3.05
N PHE A 92 0.27 -6.00 2.83
CA PHE A 92 -0.47 -6.26 1.62
C PHE A 92 -1.96 -6.44 1.96
N ILE A 93 -2.83 -5.92 1.10
CA ILE A 93 -4.27 -6.03 1.25
C ILE A 93 -4.70 -7.37 0.65
N ILE A 94 -5.24 -8.25 1.48
CA ILE A 94 -5.85 -9.50 1.01
C ILE A 94 -7.35 -9.23 0.80
N PHE A 95 -7.79 -9.38 -0.44
CA PHE A 95 -9.22 -9.45 -0.72
C PHE A 95 -9.70 -10.86 -0.40
N SER A 96 -10.34 -11.04 0.77
CA SER A 96 -10.90 -12.33 1.18
C SER A 96 -12.06 -12.81 0.29
N LYS A 97 -12.50 -11.99 -0.68
CA LYS A 97 -13.55 -12.31 -1.63
C LYS A 97 -13.00 -12.28 -3.04
N GLU A 98 -13.46 -13.22 -3.85
CA GLU A 98 -13.15 -13.26 -5.27
C GLU A 98 -13.63 -11.98 -5.97
N ARG A 99 -12.87 -11.54 -6.97
CA ARG A 99 -13.27 -10.44 -7.83
C ARG A 99 -14.44 -10.90 -8.68
N ILE A 100 -15.57 -10.21 -8.59
CA ILE A 100 -16.76 -10.49 -9.41
C ILE A 100 -16.56 -9.84 -10.78
N ASP A 101 -16.74 -10.62 -11.86
CA ASP A 101 -16.76 -10.11 -13.23
C ASP A 101 -17.88 -9.08 -13.43
N MET A 102 -17.64 -8.06 -14.27
CA MET A 102 -18.59 -6.96 -14.44
C MET A 102 -19.99 -7.44 -14.87
N GLU A 103 -20.08 -8.48 -15.68
CA GLU A 103 -21.35 -9.06 -16.14
C GLU A 103 -22.18 -9.70 -15.02
N ARG A 104 -21.53 -10.08 -13.91
CA ARG A 104 -22.15 -10.73 -12.75
C ARG A 104 -22.44 -9.75 -11.61
N ILE A 105 -22.06 -8.48 -11.75
CA ILE A 105 -22.34 -7.44 -10.76
C ILE A 105 -23.85 -7.16 -10.77
N LYS A 106 -24.53 -7.54 -9.68
CA LYS A 106 -25.92 -7.16 -9.42
C LYS A 106 -25.94 -6.04 -8.39
N ILE A 107 -26.28 -4.83 -8.82
CA ILE A 107 -26.60 -3.72 -7.91
C ILE A 107 -28.08 -3.88 -7.57
N SER A 108 -28.41 -4.10 -6.29
CA SER A 108 -29.82 -4.19 -5.89
C SER A 108 -30.52 -2.86 -6.16
N LYS A 109 -31.77 -2.93 -6.61
CA LYS A 109 -32.58 -1.75 -6.91
C LYS A 109 -32.71 -0.82 -5.71
N GLU A 110 -32.87 -1.39 -4.52
CA GLU A 110 -32.90 -0.67 -3.24
C GLU A 110 -31.63 0.18 -3.02
N ASN A 111 -30.43 -0.42 -3.15
CA ASN A 111 -29.17 0.32 -3.00
C ASN A 111 -28.98 1.40 -4.08
N TYR A 112 -29.48 1.16 -5.29
CA TYR A 112 -29.43 2.17 -6.36
C TYR A 112 -30.37 3.34 -6.06
N ASP A 113 -31.62 3.03 -5.70
CA ASP A 113 -32.66 4.03 -5.45
C ASP A 113 -32.33 4.88 -4.21
N ASP A 114 -31.80 4.28 -3.15
CA ASP A 114 -31.35 5.00 -1.95
C ASP A 114 -30.19 5.95 -2.27
N ARG A 115 -29.17 5.45 -2.99
CA ARG A 115 -28.03 6.30 -3.41
C ARG A 115 -28.47 7.42 -4.35
N LYS A 116 -29.43 7.16 -5.24
CA LYS A 116 -30.00 8.16 -6.14
C LYS A 116 -30.75 9.23 -5.35
N ARG A 117 -31.57 8.84 -4.37
CA ARG A 117 -32.29 9.76 -3.49
C ARG A 117 -31.33 10.65 -2.71
N ASP A 118 -30.31 10.07 -2.09
CA ASP A 118 -29.30 10.83 -1.36
C ASP A 118 -28.55 11.80 -2.26
N TYR A 119 -28.24 11.40 -3.48
CA TYR A 119 -27.59 12.26 -4.47
C TYR A 119 -28.48 13.44 -4.90
N LEU A 120 -29.78 13.18 -5.12
CA LEU A 120 -30.76 14.23 -5.41
C LEU A 120 -30.87 15.22 -4.26
N ASN A 121 -30.97 14.75 -3.02
CA ASN A 121 -31.03 15.60 -1.83
C ASN A 121 -29.79 16.52 -1.72
N ARG A 122 -28.59 16.00 -2.04
CA ARG A 122 -27.35 16.80 -2.04
C ARG A 122 -27.36 17.87 -3.12
N ILE A 123 -27.84 17.55 -4.31
CA ILE A 123 -27.97 18.53 -5.40
C ILE A 123 -28.97 19.62 -5.03
N GLU A 124 -30.13 19.25 -4.49
CA GLU A 124 -31.14 20.22 -4.05
C GLU A 124 -30.59 21.13 -2.95
N ALA A 125 -29.84 20.59 -1.99
CA ALA A 125 -29.16 21.38 -0.97
C ALA A 125 -28.13 22.36 -1.56
N MET A 126 -27.37 21.94 -2.58
CA MET A 126 -26.43 22.82 -3.29
C MET A 126 -27.16 23.93 -4.07
N ILE A 127 -28.26 23.60 -4.76
CA ILE A 127 -29.09 24.58 -5.47
C ILE A 127 -29.68 25.59 -4.49
N HIS A 128 -30.19 25.12 -3.35
CA HIS A 128 -30.70 25.98 -2.29
C HIS A 128 -29.60 26.88 -1.72
N TYR A 129 -28.41 26.32 -1.46
CA TYR A 129 -27.25 27.09 -1.01
C TYR A 129 -26.86 28.18 -1.99
N ALA A 130 -26.95 27.96 -3.31
CA ALA A 130 -26.59 28.94 -4.32
C ALA A 130 -27.69 29.98 -4.58
N SER A 131 -28.96 29.56 -4.60
CA SER A 131 -30.11 30.42 -4.95
C SER A 131 -30.68 31.21 -3.77
N SER A 132 -30.39 30.82 -2.51
CA SER A 132 -30.92 31.51 -1.33
C SER A 132 -30.28 32.89 -1.13
N GLY A 133 -31.04 33.95 -1.37
CA GLY A 133 -30.61 35.34 -1.17
C GLY A 133 -31.02 35.96 0.17
N HIS A 134 -31.66 35.21 1.06
CA HIS A 134 -32.31 35.75 2.27
C HIS A 134 -31.76 35.17 3.59
N LYS A 135 -31.05 34.04 3.56
CA LYS A 135 -30.38 33.44 4.72
C LYS A 135 -28.87 33.51 4.56
N CYS A 136 -28.17 33.77 5.65
CA CYS A 136 -26.70 33.84 5.64
C CYS A 136 -26.09 32.54 5.10
N ARG A 137 -25.18 32.63 4.13
CA ARG A 137 -24.52 31.47 3.51
C ARG A 137 -23.85 30.56 4.54
N SER A 138 -23.22 31.14 5.56
CA SER A 138 -22.59 30.37 6.64
C SER A 138 -23.61 29.59 7.46
N GLN A 139 -24.81 30.13 7.69
CA GLN A 139 -25.85 29.42 8.44
C GLN A 139 -26.40 28.25 7.62
N LEU A 140 -26.60 28.45 6.31
CA LEU A 140 -27.01 27.39 5.39
C LEU A 140 -26.02 26.24 5.33
N LEU A 141 -24.72 26.56 5.34
CA LEU A 141 -23.66 25.55 5.34
C LEU A 141 -23.64 24.74 6.65
N LEU A 142 -23.74 25.42 7.79
CA LEU A 142 -23.77 24.79 9.11
C LEU A 142 -25.01 23.88 9.26
N GLU A 143 -26.18 24.35 8.83
CA GLU A 143 -27.42 23.58 8.84
C GLU A 143 -27.32 22.30 8.01
N TYR A 144 -26.67 22.35 6.85
CA TYR A 144 -26.43 21.15 6.02
C TYR A 144 -25.59 20.08 6.74
N PHE A 145 -24.66 20.49 7.61
CA PHE A 145 -23.87 19.59 8.45
C PHE A 145 -24.51 19.24 9.80
N GLY A 146 -25.76 19.68 10.04
CA GLY A 146 -26.53 19.38 11.25
C GLY A 146 -26.41 20.41 12.37
N GLU A 147 -25.75 21.55 12.13
CA GLU A 147 -25.60 22.63 13.09
C GLU A 147 -26.69 23.70 12.89
N THR A 148 -27.75 23.64 13.70
CA THR A 148 -28.92 24.53 13.58
C THR A 148 -28.80 25.82 14.39
N GLU A 149 -28.01 25.81 15.46
CA GLU A 149 -27.73 26.99 16.30
C GLU A 149 -26.54 27.75 15.75
N SER A 150 -26.78 28.68 14.82
CA SER A 150 -25.73 29.51 14.24
C SER A 150 -26.17 30.97 14.11
N VAL A 151 -25.21 31.88 14.28
CA VAL A 151 -25.43 33.33 14.11
C VAL A 151 -25.09 33.78 12.69
N ARG A 152 -25.63 34.92 12.26
CA ARG A 152 -25.25 35.56 10.99
C ARG A 152 -23.75 35.82 10.98
N CYS A 153 -23.07 35.47 9.88
CA CYS A 153 -21.60 35.58 9.81
C CYS A 153 -21.09 37.01 9.55
N GLY A 154 -21.97 37.93 9.12
CA GLY A 154 -21.64 39.33 8.85
C GLY A 154 -20.78 39.60 7.61
N LYS A 155 -20.25 38.56 6.94
CA LYS A 155 -19.24 38.68 5.87
C LYS A 155 -19.62 38.05 4.52
N CYS A 156 -20.74 37.32 4.43
CA CYS A 156 -21.20 36.76 3.15
C CYS A 156 -21.98 37.80 2.34
N ASP A 157 -22.13 37.55 1.03
CA ASP A 157 -22.91 38.36 0.09
C ASP A 157 -24.30 38.73 0.64
N VAL A 158 -25.03 37.76 1.20
CA VAL A 158 -26.35 37.98 1.80
C VAL A 158 -26.28 38.88 3.03
N CYS A 159 -25.30 38.68 3.91
CA CYS A 159 -25.15 39.54 5.11
C CYS A 159 -24.75 40.96 4.75
N LEU A 160 -23.87 41.14 3.77
CA LEU A 160 -23.43 42.46 3.32
C LEU A 160 -24.59 43.23 2.70
N HIS A 161 -25.38 42.58 1.83
CA HIS A 161 -26.57 43.18 1.23
C HIS A 161 -27.62 43.61 2.27
N MET A 162 -27.89 42.77 3.27
CA MET A 162 -28.84 43.09 4.34
C MET A 162 -28.34 44.23 5.24
N ASN A 163 -27.03 44.29 5.52
CA ASN A 163 -26.43 45.38 6.30
C ASN A 163 -26.51 46.72 5.56
N GLU A 164 -26.35 46.74 4.23
CA GLU A 164 -26.55 47.94 3.40
C GLU A 164 -27.99 48.45 3.45
N LEU A 165 -28.96 47.55 3.59
CA LEU A 165 -30.37 47.86 3.73
C LEU A 165 -30.78 48.29 5.16
N ASN A 166 -29.84 48.29 6.13
CA ASN A 166 -30.11 48.47 7.56
C ASN A 166 -31.12 47.45 8.14
N ILE A 167 -31.06 46.18 7.68
CA ILE A 167 -31.92 45.07 8.12
C ILE A 167 -31.12 43.90 8.75
#